data_AF-A0A178DI44-F1
#
_entry.id   AF-A0A178DI44-F1
#
_cell.length_a   1.000
_cell.length_b   1.000
_cell.length_c   1.000
_cell.angle_alpha   90.00
_cell.angle_beta   90.00
_cell.angle_gamma   90.00
#
_symmetry.space_group_name_H-M   'P 1'
#
loop_
_entity.id
_entity.type
_entity.pdbx_description
1 polymer ?
#
loop_
_entity_poly.entity_id
_entity_poly.type
_entity_poly.pdbx_seq_one_letter_code
_entity_poly.pdbx_strand_id
1 'polypeptide(L)' 'YADLIYRALVAVPDRTMSLSELYRWFEHRTHKTNNKAARAWQNSIRHNLSRN' A
#
# COMPACT_ATOMS: atom_id res chain seq x y z
N TYR A 1 -1.63 -4.21 -7.45
CA TYR A 1 -1.60 -3.42 -6.21
C TYR A 1 -2.87 -3.63 -5.40
N ALA A 2 -4.05 -3.65 -6.04
CA ALA A 2 -5.33 -4.02 -5.42
C ALA A 2 -5.24 -5.20 -4.41
N ASP A 3 -4.70 -6.36 -4.79
CA ASP A 3 -4.59 -7.50 -3.86
C ASP A 3 -3.76 -7.21 -2.59
N LEU A 4 -2.68 -6.43 -2.72
CA LEU A 4 -1.84 -6.03 -1.59
C LEU A 4 -2.53 -4.98 -0.73
N ILE A 5 -3.27 -4.05 -1.35
CA ILE A 5 -4.10 -3.07 -0.65
C ILE A 5 -5.20 -3.79 0.14
N TYR A 6 -5.87 -4.75 -0.48
CA TYR A 6 -6.87 -5.60 0.17
C TYR A 6 -6.27 -6.35 1.37
N ARG A 7 -5.12 -7.01 1.18
CA ARG A 7 -4.40 -7.69 2.26
C ARG A 7 -4.00 -6.75 3.40
N ALA A 8 -3.62 -5.52 3.09
CA ALA A 8 -3.31 -4.51 4.11
C ALA A 8 -4.55 -4.13 4.92
N LEU A 9 -5.67 -3.86 4.25
CA LEU A 9 -6.92 -3.50 4.91
C LEU A 9 -7.45 -4.64 5.79
N VAL A 10 -7.50 -5.88 5.31
CA VAL A 10 -7.99 -7.01 6.14
C VAL A 10 -7.04 -7.40 7.28
N ALA A 11 -5.81 -6.89 7.28
CA ALA A 11 -4.85 -7.13 8.36
C ALA A 11 -5.10 -6.29 9.61
N VAL A 12 -6.00 -5.30 9.56
CA VAL A 12 -6.40 -4.49 10.73
C VAL A 12 -7.88 -4.72 11.07
N PRO A 13 -8.26 -4.69 12.37
CA PRO A 13 -9.63 -4.95 12.80
C PRO A 13 -10.68 -4.08 12.12
N ASP A 14 -10.38 -2.78 11.98
CA ASP A 14 -11.31 -1.78 11.44
C ASP A 14 -11.33 -1.74 9.91
N ARG A 15 -10.54 -2.60 9.27
CA ARG A 15 -10.40 -2.71 7.80
C ARG A 15 -10.14 -1.39 7.07
N THR A 16 -9.61 -0.42 7.80
CA THR A 16 -9.42 0.95 7.34
C THR A 16 -8.00 1.37 7.67
N MET A 17 -7.34 2.03 6.74
CA MET A 17 -6.01 2.60 6.90
C MET A 17 -5.94 3.96 6.23
N SER A 18 -5.24 4.90 6.85
CA SER A 18 -4.81 6.10 6.15
C SER A 18 -3.78 5.75 5.06
N LEU A 19 -3.64 6.63 4.07
CA LEU A 19 -2.67 6.45 2.99
C LEU A 19 -1.22 6.31 3.52
N SER A 20 -0.90 7.01 4.61
CA SER A 20 0.40 6.95 5.28
C SER A 20 0.66 5.59 5.96
N GLU A 21 -0.35 5.04 6.63
CA GLU A 21 -0.27 3.70 7.24
C GLU A 21 -0.13 2.61 6.17
N LEU A 22 -0.85 2.76 5.06
CA LEU A 22 -0.74 1.86 3.93
C LEU A 22 0.67 1.88 3.34
N TYR A 23 1.31 3.05 3.21
CA TYR A 23 2.71 3.11 2.78
C TYR A 23 3.65 2.38 3.74
N ARG A 24 3.52 2.61 5.04
CA ARG A 24 4.33 1.90 6.05
C ARG A 24 4.11 0.40 5.99
N TRP A 25 2.87 -0.06 5.84
CA TRP A 25 2.56 -1.48 5.70
C TRP A 25 3.28 -2.10 4.50
N PHE A 26 3.29 -1.41 3.34
CA PHE A 26 4.00 -1.87 2.15
C PHE A 26 5.52 -1.91 2.36
N GLU A 27 6.08 -0.92 3.05
CA GLU A 27 7.51 -0.86 3.37
C GLU A 27 7.95 -2.02 4.26
N HIS A 28 7.14 -2.38 5.25
CA HIS A 28 7.48 -3.45 6.19
C HIS A 28 7.12 -4.85 5.71
N ARG A 29 6.09 -5.00 4.87
CA ARG A 29 5.52 -6.32 4.52
C ARG A 29 5.72 -6.74 3.08
N THR A 30 6.36 -5.91 2.26
CA THR A 30 6.62 -6.26 0.86
C THR A 30 8.03 -5.87 0.46
N HIS A 31 8.64 -6.66 -0.43
CA HIS A 31 9.92 -6.31 -1.06
C HIS A 31 9.74 -5.31 -2.23
N LYS A 32 8.51 -4.89 -2.54
CA LYS A 32 8.20 -3.96 -3.63
C LYS A 32 8.66 -2.53 -3.35
N THR A 33 9.00 -2.24 -2.10
CA THR A 33 9.51 -0.95 -1.60
C THR A 33 11.03 -0.89 -1.53
N ASN A 34 11.74 -2.00 -1.76
CA ASN A 34 13.19 -2.11 -1.58
C ASN A 34 13.97 -1.16 -2.50
N ASN A 35 13.40 -0.78 -3.65
CA ASN A 35 14.03 0.20 -4.52
C ASN A 35 13.70 1.62 -4.05
N LYS A 36 14.44 2.09 -3.02
CA LYS A 36 14.27 3.41 -2.40
C LYS A 36 14.41 4.57 -3.40
N ALA A 37 15.14 4.38 -4.50
CA ALA A 37 15.33 5.39 -5.53
C ALA A 37 14.06 5.67 -6.34
N ALA A 38 13.09 4.75 -6.36
CA ALA A 38 11.85 4.90 -7.11
C ALA A 38 10.62 4.74 -6.20
N ARG A 39 10.09 5.85 -5.67
CA ARG A 39 8.76 5.93 -5.02
C ARG A 39 7.59 5.70 -6.01
N ALA A 40 7.83 5.12 -7.18
CA ALA A 40 6.83 4.80 -8.20
C ALA A 40 5.72 3.86 -7.67
N TRP A 41 6.05 3.06 -6.65
CA TRP A 41 5.07 2.20 -5.98
C TRP A 41 3.99 3.00 -5.24
N GLN A 42 4.31 4.16 -4.68
CA GLN A 42 3.31 5.02 -4.01
C GLN A 42 2.34 5.62 -5.04
N ASN A 43 2.83 6.03 -6.22
CA ASN A 43 1.97 6.45 -7.34
C ASN A 43 1.02 5.33 -7.77
N SER A 44 1.53 4.08 -7.84
CA SER A 44 0.73 2.92 -8.23
C SER A 44 -0.38 2.61 -7.22
N ILE A 45 -0.14 2.83 -5.92
CA ILE A 45 -1.16 2.72 -4.85
C ILE A 45 -2.21 3.81 -5.02
N ARG A 46 -1.81 5.09 -5.13
CA ARG A 46 -2.75 6.21 -5.32
C ARG A 46 -3.66 6.00 -6.53
N HIS A 47 -3.08 5.58 -7.65
CA HIS A 47 -3.80 5.27 -8.88
C HIS A 47 -4.77 4.09 -8.76
N ASN A 48 -4.49 3.11 -7.89
CA ASN A 48 -5.45 2.03 -7.61
C ASN A 48 -6.60 2.53 -6.74
N LEU A 49 -6.30 3.34 -5.72
CA LEU A 49 -7.30 3.88 -4.80
C LEU A 49 -8.23 4.90 -5.46
N SER A 50 -7.79 5.58 -6.53
CA SER A 50 -8.61 6.56 -7.25
C SER A 50 -9.45 5.94 -8.38
N ARG A 51 -9.23 4.67 -8.75
CA ARG A 51 -9.89 4.00 -9.89
C ARG A 51 -10.81 2.85 -9.49
N ASN A 52 -10.78 2.43 -8.23
CA ASN A 52 -11.72 1.47 -7.63
C ASN A 52 -12.53 2.20 -6.58
#